data_AF-A0AA43RMH4-F1
#
_entry.id   AF-A0AA43RMH4-F1
#
_cell.length_a   1.000
_cell.length_b   1.000
_cell.length_c   1.000
_cell.angle_alpha   90.00
_cell.angle_beta   90.00
_cell.angle_gamma   90.00
#
_symmetry.space_group_name_H-M   'P 1'
#
loop_
_entity.id
_entity.type
_entity.pdbx_description
1 polymer ?
#
loop_
_entity_poly.entity_id
_entity_poly.type
_entity_poly.pdbx_seq_one_letter_code
_entity_poly.pdbx_strand_id
1 'polypeptide(L)'
;METFQSYMLLLVYIFLSCIIMALILQVINKKRKIKSIELLAKLIGYILLITFCLFFIGLISYTFLTTVYVSYAVVYKLINFITKNKSVSIYISITSVLIFYAYIPHVLGYYIFKLLNLTSSTKTRVAEVYRMIVELIRVKLIIYCFAFLIVLITSIETYMDLHIIKNDAWNEVRPFVLQAVVTFIAYDRFHKAFWDEFTKIKVDLTRIYKGFKTAVKTEQSKDVSKQLEEDSTI
;
A
#
# COMPACT_ATOMS: atom_id res chain seq x y z
N MET A 1 5.52 8.04 -21.24
CA MET A 1 4.96 9.16 -20.46
C MET A 1 4.04 10.02 -21.33
N GLU A 2 4.45 10.33 -22.56
CA GLU A 2 3.63 11.06 -23.56
C GLU A 2 2.30 10.38 -23.87
N THR A 3 2.26 9.06 -24.03
CA THR A 3 1.00 8.32 -24.28
C THR A 3 -0.03 8.51 -23.17
N PHE A 4 0.37 8.41 -21.90
CA PHE A 4 -0.52 8.62 -20.76
C PHE A 4 -1.01 10.06 -20.67
N GLN A 5 -0.13 11.05 -20.91
CA GLN A 5 -0.53 12.45 -20.97
C GLN A 5 -1.57 12.68 -22.06
N SER A 6 -1.38 12.11 -23.25
CA SER A 6 -2.36 12.18 -24.35
C SER A 6 -3.69 11.52 -23.98
N TYR A 7 -3.68 10.36 -23.31
CA TYR A 7 -4.91 9.71 -22.83
C TYR A 7 -5.65 10.55 -21.77
N MET A 8 -4.94 11.13 -20.80
CA MET A 8 -5.56 11.98 -19.77
C MET A 8 -6.10 13.27 -20.39
N LEU A 9 -5.37 13.87 -21.33
CA LEU A 9 -5.81 15.05 -22.07
C LEU A 9 -7.09 14.74 -22.88
N LEU A 10 -7.12 13.58 -23.55
CA LEU A 10 -8.31 13.09 -24.27
C LEU A 10 -9.51 12.92 -23.32
N LEU A 11 -9.33 12.29 -22.15
CA LEU A 11 -10.38 12.15 -21.15
C LEU A 11 -10.90 13.51 -20.66
N VAL A 12 -10.02 14.49 -20.46
CA VAL A 12 -10.40 15.86 -20.10
C VAL A 12 -11.23 16.52 -21.21
N TYR A 13 -10.84 16.36 -22.48
CA TYR A 13 -11.63 16.88 -23.60
C TYR A 13 -13.00 16.21 -23.72
N ILE A 14 -13.08 14.89 -23.56
CA ILE A 14 -14.35 14.15 -23.56
C ILE A 14 -15.23 14.64 -22.40
N PHE A 15 -14.65 14.80 -21.20
CA PHE A 15 -15.38 15.28 -20.03
C PHE A 15 -15.92 16.70 -20.21
N LEU A 16 -15.08 17.64 -20.69
CA LEU A 16 -15.48 19.02 -20.96
C LEU A 16 -16.55 19.11 -22.05
N SER A 17 -16.41 18.35 -23.14
CA SER A 17 -17.42 18.33 -24.21
C SER A 17 -18.76 17.77 -23.72
N CYS A 18 -18.74 16.76 -22.84
CA CYS A 18 -19.95 16.23 -22.20
C CYS A 18 -20.60 17.25 -21.24
N ILE A 19 -19.82 18.02 -20.48
CA ILE A 19 -20.34 19.13 -19.66
C ILE A 19 -21.04 20.16 -20.55
N ILE A 20 -20.39 20.62 -21.61
CA ILE A 20 -20.95 21.62 -22.53
C ILE A 20 -22.25 21.09 -23.15
N MET A 21 -22.26 19.84 -23.60
CA MET A 21 -23.45 19.21 -24.20
C MET A 21 -24.58 19.06 -23.18
N ALA A 22 -24.27 18.67 -21.93
CA ALA A 22 -25.25 18.60 -20.85
C ALA A 22 -25.89 19.97 -20.55
N LEU A 23 -25.08 21.04 -20.51
CA LEU A 23 -25.58 22.41 -20.31
C LEU A 23 -26.50 22.84 -21.45
N ILE A 24 -26.13 22.58 -22.72
CA ILE A 24 -26.96 22.89 -23.89
C ILE A 24 -28.30 22.16 -23.80
N LEU A 25 -28.30 20.86 -23.53
CA LEU A 25 -29.54 20.07 -23.41
C LEU A 25 -30.41 20.55 -22.25
N GLN A 26 -29.81 20.98 -21.14
CA GLN A 26 -30.56 21.50 -20.01
C GLN A 26 -31.28 22.82 -20.36
N VAL A 27 -30.62 23.71 -21.11
CA VAL A 27 -31.21 24.95 -21.62
C VAL A 27 -32.36 24.66 -22.60
N ILE A 28 -32.17 23.71 -23.53
CA ILE A 28 -33.21 23.34 -24.50
C ILE A 28 -34.40 22.67 -23.80
N ASN A 29 -34.14 21.77 -22.86
CA ASN A 29 -35.21 21.06 -22.14
C ASN A 29 -36.04 22.02 -21.29
N LYS A 30 -35.41 23.03 -20.66
CA LYS A 30 -36.12 24.08 -19.91
C LYS A 30 -37.11 24.87 -20.79
N LYS A 31 -36.78 25.07 -22.07
CA LYS A 31 -37.63 25.81 -23.02
C LYS A 31 -38.69 24.95 -23.71
N ARG A 32 -38.37 23.71 -24.09
CA ARG A 32 -39.24 22.89 -24.95
C ARG A 32 -39.88 21.68 -24.28
N LYS A 33 -39.42 21.25 -23.09
CA LYS A 33 -39.94 20.11 -22.31
C LYS A 33 -40.17 18.82 -23.15
N ILE A 34 -39.20 18.46 -23.99
CA ILE A 34 -39.31 17.30 -24.90
C ILE A 34 -38.72 16.06 -24.20
N LYS A 35 -39.51 14.98 -24.09
CA LYS A 35 -39.10 13.72 -23.44
C LYS A 35 -37.81 13.12 -24.02
N SER A 36 -37.61 13.19 -25.33
CA SER A 36 -36.39 12.69 -25.98
C SER A 36 -35.13 13.44 -25.56
N ILE A 37 -35.24 14.76 -25.29
CA ILE A 37 -34.13 15.60 -24.82
C ILE A 37 -33.79 15.26 -23.36
N GLU A 38 -34.81 14.97 -22.55
CA GLU A 38 -34.60 14.50 -21.18
C GLU A 38 -33.86 13.16 -21.13
N LEU A 39 -34.21 12.23 -22.02
CA LEU A 39 -33.54 10.94 -22.12
C LEU A 39 -32.08 11.10 -22.58
N LEU A 40 -31.82 11.95 -23.57
CA LEU A 40 -30.47 12.27 -24.03
C LEU A 40 -29.62 12.90 -22.90
N ALA A 41 -30.20 13.81 -22.12
CA ALA A 41 -29.52 14.44 -20.99
C ALA A 41 -29.13 13.42 -19.90
N LYS A 42 -30.01 12.45 -19.60
CA LYS A 42 -29.68 11.34 -18.67
C LYS A 42 -28.53 10.48 -19.21
N LEU A 43 -28.55 10.18 -20.50
CA LEU A 43 -27.51 9.37 -21.15
C LEU A 43 -26.14 10.05 -21.14
N ILE A 44 -26.10 11.36 -21.43
CA ILE A 44 -24.87 12.16 -21.27
C ILE A 44 -24.43 12.20 -19.80
N GLY A 45 -25.37 12.30 -18.85
CA GLY A 45 -25.06 12.21 -17.43
C GLY A 45 -24.32 10.91 -17.06
N TYR A 46 -24.75 9.77 -17.60
CA TYR A 46 -24.05 8.49 -17.41
C TYR A 46 -22.67 8.46 -18.05
N ILE A 47 -22.53 8.97 -19.29
CA ILE A 47 -21.22 9.07 -19.96
C ILE A 47 -20.27 9.95 -19.15
N LEU A 48 -20.77 11.06 -18.61
CA LEU A 48 -20.00 11.99 -17.78
C LEU A 48 -19.52 11.31 -16.48
N LEU A 49 -20.39 10.54 -15.83
CA LEU A 49 -20.03 9.74 -14.65
C LEU A 49 -18.96 8.69 -14.99
N ILE A 50 -19.12 7.94 -16.08
CA ILE A 50 -18.15 6.93 -16.51
C ILE A 50 -16.80 7.57 -16.83
N THR A 51 -16.81 8.67 -17.58
CA THR A 51 -15.58 9.41 -17.94
C THR A 51 -14.88 9.95 -16.70
N PHE A 52 -15.65 10.46 -15.73
CA PHE A 52 -15.13 10.89 -14.45
C PHE A 52 -14.50 9.75 -13.64
N CYS A 53 -15.16 8.59 -13.57
CA CYS A 53 -14.61 7.39 -12.92
C CYS A 53 -13.31 6.94 -13.60
N LEU A 54 -13.29 6.86 -14.94
CA LEU A 54 -12.09 6.50 -15.69
C LEU A 54 -10.95 7.49 -15.47
N PHE A 55 -11.25 8.79 -15.43
CA PHE A 55 -10.26 9.82 -15.11
C PHE A 55 -9.66 9.62 -13.71
N PHE A 56 -10.50 9.37 -12.70
CA PHE A 56 -10.01 9.11 -11.34
C PHE A 56 -9.17 7.82 -11.26
N ILE A 57 -9.60 6.74 -11.91
CA ILE A 57 -8.84 5.49 -11.96
C ILE A 57 -7.48 5.72 -12.65
N GLY A 58 -7.47 6.43 -13.78
CA GLY A 58 -6.26 6.78 -14.51
C GLY A 58 -5.32 7.63 -13.67
N LEU A 59 -5.84 8.65 -12.98
CA LEU A 59 -5.08 9.53 -12.10
C LEU A 59 -4.45 8.75 -10.94
N ILE A 60 -5.25 7.94 -10.22
CA ILE A 60 -4.77 7.12 -9.11
C ILE A 60 -3.69 6.15 -9.58
N SER A 61 -3.93 5.46 -10.71
CA SER A 61 -2.97 4.50 -11.28
C SER A 61 -1.66 5.20 -11.66
N TYR A 62 -1.73 6.38 -12.26
CA TYR A 62 -0.55 7.16 -12.63
C TYR A 62 0.22 7.70 -11.42
N THR A 63 -0.48 8.25 -10.43
CA THR A 63 0.16 8.68 -9.18
C THR A 63 0.84 7.49 -8.52
N PHE A 64 0.18 6.33 -8.46
CA PHE A 64 0.76 5.10 -7.92
C PHE A 64 2.02 4.68 -8.68
N LEU A 65 1.94 4.52 -10.01
CA LEU A 65 3.09 4.13 -10.84
C LEU A 65 4.24 5.12 -10.76
N THR A 66 3.94 6.42 -10.76
CA THR A 66 4.96 7.47 -10.61
C THR A 66 5.64 7.38 -9.26
N THR A 67 4.88 7.16 -8.17
CA THR A 67 5.45 7.00 -6.84
C THR A 67 6.34 5.76 -6.79
N VAL A 68 5.92 4.63 -7.37
CA VAL A 68 6.72 3.40 -7.45
C VAL A 68 8.03 3.64 -8.20
N TYR A 69 7.97 4.32 -9.36
CA TYR A 69 9.14 4.65 -10.17
C TYR A 69 10.11 5.57 -9.42
N VAL A 70 9.60 6.63 -8.77
CA VAL A 70 10.42 7.55 -7.99
C VAL A 70 11.08 6.82 -6.81
N SER A 71 10.33 6.00 -6.08
CA SER A 71 10.89 5.18 -4.99
C SER A 71 12.01 4.27 -5.50
N TYR A 72 11.80 3.59 -6.63
CA TYR A 72 12.83 2.76 -7.27
C TYR A 72 14.07 3.59 -7.63
N ALA A 73 13.91 4.72 -8.30
CA ALA A 73 15.04 5.55 -8.74
C ALA A 73 15.87 6.09 -7.56
N VAL A 74 15.20 6.48 -6.46
CA VAL A 74 15.87 6.93 -5.23
C VAL A 74 16.66 5.79 -4.60
N VAL A 75 16.04 4.64 -4.39
CA VAL A 75 16.70 3.47 -3.79
C VAL A 75 17.86 2.99 -4.68
N TYR A 76 17.67 2.96 -6.00
CA TYR A 76 18.71 2.61 -6.96
C TYR A 76 19.91 3.54 -6.87
N LYS A 77 19.70 4.86 -6.85
CA LYS A 77 20.81 5.82 -6.71
C LYS A 77 21.58 5.62 -5.40
N LEU A 78 20.87 5.41 -4.29
CA LEU A 78 21.49 5.19 -2.98
C LEU A 78 22.32 3.91 -2.94
N ILE A 79 21.76 2.79 -3.44
CA ILE A 79 22.45 1.49 -3.42
C ILE A 79 23.60 1.48 -4.42
N ASN A 80 23.43 2.09 -5.59
CA ASN A 80 24.49 2.18 -6.59
C ASN A 80 25.65 3.05 -6.11
N PHE A 81 25.38 4.10 -5.33
CA PHE A 81 26.42 4.89 -4.68
C PHE A 81 27.29 4.04 -3.74
N ILE A 82 26.69 3.12 -2.99
CA ILE A 82 27.38 2.26 -2.02
C ILE A 82 28.08 1.09 -2.71
N THR A 83 27.33 0.31 -3.50
CA THR A 83 27.80 -0.97 -4.05
C THR A 83 28.66 -0.80 -5.30
N LYS A 84 28.48 0.31 -6.03
CA LYS A 84 29.06 0.56 -7.35
C LYS A 84 28.82 -0.57 -8.36
N ASN A 85 27.84 -1.44 -8.12
CA ASN A 85 27.49 -2.57 -8.97
C ASN A 85 26.05 -2.40 -9.45
N LYS A 86 25.90 -2.20 -10.76
CA LYS A 86 24.62 -1.96 -11.42
C LYS A 86 23.61 -3.09 -11.17
N SER A 87 24.03 -4.34 -11.39
CA SER A 87 23.19 -5.53 -11.26
C SER A 87 22.67 -5.71 -9.82
N VAL A 88 23.58 -5.58 -8.84
CA VAL A 88 23.22 -5.65 -7.41
C VAL A 88 22.26 -4.51 -7.05
N SER A 89 22.51 -3.31 -7.57
CA SER A 89 21.67 -2.15 -7.31
C SER A 89 20.26 -2.32 -7.85
N ILE A 90 20.10 -2.82 -9.08
CA ILE A 90 18.79 -3.10 -9.67
C ILE A 90 18.03 -4.13 -8.81
N TYR A 91 18.67 -5.26 -8.52
CA TYR A 91 18.07 -6.33 -7.72
C TYR A 91 17.60 -5.86 -6.34
N ILE A 92 18.47 -5.20 -5.56
CA ILE A 92 18.11 -4.77 -4.20
C ILE A 92 17.05 -3.66 -4.27
N SER A 93 17.08 -2.79 -5.29
CA SER A 93 16.09 -1.72 -5.42
C SER A 93 14.70 -2.24 -5.70
N ILE A 94 14.54 -3.18 -6.64
CA ILE A 94 13.25 -3.81 -6.93
C ILE A 94 12.73 -4.51 -5.68
N THR A 95 13.58 -5.30 -5.02
CA THR A 95 13.21 -6.04 -3.80
C THR A 95 12.76 -5.08 -2.69
N SER A 96 13.51 -4.01 -2.46
CA SER A 96 13.23 -3.01 -1.42
C SER A 96 11.93 -2.25 -1.71
N VAL A 97 11.67 -1.89 -2.97
CA VAL A 97 10.42 -1.23 -3.37
C VAL A 97 9.23 -2.17 -3.17
N LEU A 98 9.33 -3.44 -3.55
CA LEU A 98 8.26 -4.43 -3.31
C LEU A 98 7.97 -4.56 -1.80
N ILE A 99 8.99 -4.67 -0.97
CA ILE A 99 8.85 -4.71 0.49
C ILE A 99 8.21 -3.41 1.01
N PHE A 100 8.70 -2.25 0.55
CA PHE A 100 8.20 -0.95 0.97
C PHE A 100 6.68 -0.87 0.72
N TYR A 101 6.24 -1.10 -0.52
CA TYR A 101 4.83 -1.00 -0.87
C TYR A 101 3.96 -2.11 -0.24
N ALA A 102 4.52 -3.28 0.08
CA ALA A 102 3.76 -4.36 0.70
C ALA A 102 3.46 -4.12 2.19
N TYR A 103 4.33 -3.42 2.91
CA TYR A 103 4.25 -3.29 4.37
C TYR A 103 3.97 -1.87 4.86
N ILE A 104 4.46 -0.86 4.15
CA ILE A 104 4.44 0.51 4.65
C ILE A 104 3.09 1.22 4.51
N PRO A 105 2.27 1.02 3.46
CA PRO A 105 0.97 1.70 3.36
C PRO A 105 0.06 1.47 4.57
N HIS A 106 0.13 0.28 5.19
CA HIS A 106 -0.63 -0.04 6.39
C HIS A 106 -0.15 0.76 7.63
N VAL A 107 1.14 1.07 7.70
CA VAL A 107 1.80 1.67 8.86
C VAL A 107 1.88 3.20 8.73
N LEU A 108 2.30 3.71 7.57
CA LEU A 108 2.56 5.14 7.37
C LEU A 108 1.31 6.00 7.51
N GLY A 109 0.19 5.63 6.89
CA GLY A 109 -0.98 6.49 6.95
C GLY A 109 -1.58 6.56 8.35
N TYR A 110 -1.62 5.45 9.10
CA TYR A 110 -2.02 5.48 10.51
C TYR A 110 -1.14 6.42 11.35
N TYR A 111 0.19 6.32 11.22
CA TYR A 111 1.10 7.17 11.98
C TYR A 111 1.12 8.62 11.51
N ILE A 112 0.98 8.90 10.21
CA ILE A 112 0.83 10.27 9.68
C ILE A 112 -0.44 10.90 10.26
N PHE A 113 -1.59 10.21 10.19
CA PHE A 113 -2.83 10.74 10.75
C PHE A 113 -2.74 10.86 12.28
N LYS A 114 -2.01 9.97 12.97
CA LYS A 114 -1.74 10.07 14.41
C LYS A 114 -0.83 11.24 14.77
N LEU A 115 0.17 11.58 13.94
CA LEU A 115 1.03 12.75 14.10
C LEU A 115 0.26 14.05 13.85
N LEU A 116 -0.58 14.07 12.81
CA LEU A 116 -1.51 15.18 12.54
C LEU A 116 -2.60 15.31 13.63
N ASN A 117 -2.81 14.28 14.44
CA ASN A 117 -3.74 14.21 15.57
C ASN A 117 -3.22 14.90 16.84
N LEU A 118 -1.96 15.35 16.89
CA LEU A 118 -1.43 16.13 18.02
C LEU A 118 -2.14 17.50 18.20
N THR A 119 -3.03 17.90 17.29
CA THR A 119 -3.65 19.24 17.26
C THR A 119 -5.19 19.29 17.35
N SER A 120 -5.95 18.17 17.36
CA SER A 120 -7.43 18.23 17.59
C SER A 120 -8.09 16.86 17.80
N SER A 121 -9.12 16.79 18.66
CA SER A 121 -9.86 15.59 19.07
C SER A 121 -10.85 15.01 18.03
N THR A 122 -11.22 15.76 16.99
CA THR A 122 -12.20 15.31 15.96
C THR A 122 -11.59 14.45 14.85
N LYS A 123 -10.27 14.25 14.83
CA LYS A 123 -9.52 13.66 13.69
C LYS A 123 -9.17 12.17 13.84
N THR A 124 -9.40 11.53 14.99
CA THR A 124 -9.24 10.07 15.21
C THR A 124 -10.09 9.23 14.26
N ARG A 125 -11.30 9.68 13.92
CA ARG A 125 -12.21 8.96 13.02
C ARG A 125 -11.68 8.87 11.58
N VAL A 126 -10.94 9.88 11.10
CA VAL A 126 -10.36 9.88 9.74
C VAL A 126 -9.22 8.86 9.64
N ALA A 127 -8.40 8.74 10.69
CA ALA A 127 -7.33 7.73 10.75
C ALA A 127 -7.89 6.30 10.73
N GLU A 128 -9.00 6.06 11.45
CA GLU A 128 -9.70 4.78 11.47
C GLU A 128 -10.35 4.46 10.11
N VAL A 129 -10.99 5.44 9.46
CA VAL A 129 -11.56 5.28 8.11
C VAL A 129 -10.46 4.99 7.08
N TYR A 130 -9.33 5.70 7.14
CA TYR A 130 -8.18 5.41 6.29
C TYR A 130 -7.69 3.98 6.50
N ARG A 131 -7.51 3.55 7.75
CA ARG A 131 -7.06 2.20 8.08
C ARG A 131 -8.04 1.15 7.54
N MET A 132 -9.35 1.35 7.72
CA MET A 132 -10.38 0.47 7.15
C MET A 132 -10.30 0.40 5.62
N ILE A 133 -10.08 1.52 4.93
CA ILE A 133 -9.94 1.53 3.46
C ILE A 133 -8.69 0.76 3.03
N VAL A 134 -7.55 0.98 3.69
CA VAL A 134 -6.29 0.28 3.36
C VAL A 134 -6.41 -1.23 3.64
N GLU A 135 -7.04 -1.62 4.74
CA GLU A 135 -7.33 -3.02 5.06
C GLU A 135 -8.29 -3.64 4.02
N LEU A 136 -9.30 -2.90 3.55
CA LEU A 136 -10.25 -3.35 2.54
C LEU A 136 -9.59 -3.56 1.16
N ILE A 137 -8.73 -2.63 0.73
CA ILE A 137 -8.03 -2.71 -0.56
C ILE A 137 -7.10 -3.92 -0.61
N ARG A 138 -6.62 -4.40 0.55
CA ARG A 138 -5.65 -5.51 0.65
C ARG A 138 -4.45 -5.27 -0.26
N VAL A 139 -3.81 -4.10 -0.13
CA VAL A 139 -2.68 -3.65 -0.96
C VAL A 139 -1.62 -4.74 -1.18
N LYS A 140 -1.33 -5.52 -0.14
CA LYS A 140 -0.40 -6.65 -0.19
C LYS A 140 -0.81 -7.73 -1.22
N LEU A 141 -2.09 -8.07 -1.30
CA LEU A 141 -2.63 -9.02 -2.29
C LEU A 141 -2.47 -8.48 -3.71
N ILE A 142 -2.73 -7.18 -3.90
CA ILE A 142 -2.55 -6.50 -5.19
C ILE A 142 -1.09 -6.58 -5.63
N ILE A 143 -0.14 -6.31 -4.72
CA ILE A 143 1.29 -6.40 -5.01
C ILE A 143 1.71 -7.83 -5.35
N TYR A 144 1.19 -8.85 -4.65
CA TYR A 144 1.43 -10.24 -5.02
C TYR A 144 0.90 -10.59 -6.42
N CYS A 145 -0.30 -10.12 -6.75
CA CYS A 145 -0.87 -10.31 -8.08
C CYS A 145 0.01 -9.71 -9.16
N PHE A 146 0.45 -8.46 -8.99
CA PHE A 146 1.37 -7.82 -9.93
C PHE A 146 2.72 -8.53 -10.00
N ALA A 147 3.32 -8.88 -8.86
CA ALA A 147 4.58 -9.60 -8.82
C ALA A 147 4.49 -10.94 -9.57
N PHE A 148 3.38 -11.67 -9.40
CA PHE A 148 3.10 -12.90 -10.14
C PHE A 148 2.97 -12.65 -11.65
N LEU A 149 2.21 -11.64 -12.06
CA LEU A 149 2.04 -11.30 -13.47
C LEU A 149 3.36 -10.90 -14.14
N ILE A 150 4.19 -10.11 -13.46
CA ILE A 150 5.49 -9.70 -13.97
C ILE A 150 6.41 -10.92 -14.12
N VAL A 151 6.46 -11.81 -13.13
CA VAL A 151 7.22 -13.07 -13.23
C VAL A 151 6.70 -13.93 -14.38
N LEU A 152 5.38 -14.07 -14.53
CA LEU A 152 4.77 -14.84 -15.60
C LEU A 152 5.19 -14.29 -16.98
N ILE A 153 5.09 -12.97 -17.17
CA ILE A 153 5.52 -12.31 -18.41
C ILE A 153 7.01 -12.57 -18.66
N THR A 154 7.86 -12.36 -17.66
CA THR A 154 9.30 -12.61 -17.78
C THR A 154 9.59 -14.08 -18.13
N SER A 155 8.87 -15.03 -17.54
CA SER A 155 9.03 -16.46 -17.84
C SER A 155 8.58 -16.81 -19.25
N ILE A 156 7.47 -16.24 -19.74
CA ILE A 156 7.01 -16.41 -21.13
C ILE A 156 8.04 -15.84 -22.11
N GLU A 157 8.51 -14.61 -21.88
CA GLU A 157 9.54 -13.99 -22.73
C GLU A 157 10.81 -14.83 -22.78
N THR A 158 11.22 -15.39 -21.64
CA THR A 158 12.41 -16.25 -21.55
C THR A 158 12.22 -17.58 -22.27
N TYR A 159 11.06 -18.22 -22.13
CA TYR A 159 10.79 -19.53 -22.72
C TYR A 159 10.59 -19.46 -24.24
N MET A 160 9.90 -18.42 -24.71
CA MET A 160 9.61 -18.23 -26.13
C MET A 160 10.72 -17.52 -26.89
N ASP A 161 11.75 -17.01 -26.20
CA ASP A 161 12.79 -16.13 -26.74
C ASP A 161 12.19 -14.93 -27.50
N LEU A 162 11.13 -14.34 -26.92
CA LEU A 162 10.39 -13.23 -27.51
C LEU A 162 10.36 -12.04 -26.54
N HIS A 163 10.54 -10.83 -27.07
CA HIS A 163 10.32 -9.59 -26.32
C HIS A 163 8.88 -9.12 -26.51
N ILE A 164 8.04 -9.41 -25.51
CA ILE A 164 6.65 -8.91 -25.43
C ILE A 164 6.70 -7.41 -25.10
N ILE A 165 7.52 -7.03 -24.13
CA ILE A 165 7.76 -5.64 -23.74
C ILE A 165 9.03 -5.13 -24.43
N LYS A 166 8.84 -4.40 -25.52
CA LYS A 166 9.93 -3.79 -26.30
C LYS A 166 10.34 -2.45 -25.69
N ASN A 167 11.04 -2.49 -24.55
CA ASN A 167 11.54 -1.31 -23.86
C ASN A 167 12.92 -1.58 -23.26
N ASP A 168 13.87 -0.66 -23.45
CA ASP A 168 15.26 -0.84 -23.01
C ASP A 168 15.39 -0.94 -21.48
N ALA A 169 14.62 -0.12 -20.74
CA ALA A 169 14.60 -0.18 -19.29
C ALA A 169 14.01 -1.51 -18.78
N TRP A 170 13.02 -2.07 -19.49
CA TRP A 170 12.50 -3.40 -19.20
C TRP A 170 13.57 -4.47 -19.43
N ASN A 171 14.27 -4.45 -20.56
CA ASN A 171 15.30 -5.43 -20.89
C ASN A 171 16.44 -5.44 -19.87
N GLU A 172 16.76 -4.27 -19.29
CA GLU A 172 17.76 -4.13 -18.24
C GLU A 172 17.30 -4.71 -16.89
N VAL A 173 16.02 -4.53 -16.55
CA VAL A 173 15.44 -4.97 -15.27
C VAL A 173 15.02 -6.44 -15.29
N ARG A 174 14.55 -6.93 -16.43
CA ARG A 174 13.96 -8.26 -16.64
C ARG A 174 14.76 -9.40 -16.01
N PRO A 175 16.09 -9.51 -16.15
CA PRO A 175 16.86 -10.62 -15.59
C PRO A 175 16.78 -10.72 -14.05
N PHE A 176 16.50 -9.60 -13.38
CA PHE A 176 16.48 -9.50 -11.92
C PHE A 176 15.09 -9.67 -11.31
N VAL A 177 14.03 -9.57 -12.12
CA VAL A 177 12.63 -9.63 -11.66
C VAL A 177 12.36 -10.91 -10.89
N LEU A 178 12.71 -12.07 -11.45
CA LEU A 178 12.43 -13.36 -10.83
C LEU A 178 13.10 -13.47 -9.46
N GLN A 179 14.38 -13.14 -9.38
CA GLN A 179 15.14 -13.17 -8.13
C GLN A 179 14.57 -12.19 -7.11
N ALA A 180 14.24 -10.96 -7.52
CA ALA A 180 13.67 -9.96 -6.62
C ALA A 180 12.30 -10.38 -6.07
N VAL A 181 11.42 -10.96 -6.90
CA VAL A 181 10.10 -11.44 -6.47
C VAL A 181 10.22 -12.65 -5.55
N VAL A 182 11.10 -13.60 -5.86
CA VAL A 182 11.36 -14.75 -4.98
C VAL A 182 11.89 -14.29 -3.62
N THR A 183 12.86 -13.38 -3.59
CA THR A 183 13.39 -12.80 -2.34
C THR A 183 12.30 -12.05 -1.57
N PHE A 184 11.43 -11.30 -2.25
CA PHE A 184 10.29 -10.65 -1.61
C PHE A 184 9.32 -11.64 -0.96
N ILE A 185 9.00 -12.75 -1.63
CA ILE A 185 8.13 -13.80 -1.08
C ILE A 185 8.81 -14.50 0.11
N ALA A 186 10.10 -14.81 -0.01
CA ALA A 186 10.88 -15.39 1.08
C ALA A 186 10.92 -14.45 2.29
N TYR A 187 11.14 -13.15 2.06
CA TYR A 187 11.08 -12.11 3.08
C TYR A 187 9.71 -12.05 3.75
N ASP A 188 8.60 -12.16 3.01
CA ASP A 188 7.26 -12.18 3.63
C ASP A 188 7.07 -13.35 4.59
N ARG A 189 7.47 -14.55 4.17
CA ARG A 189 7.38 -15.74 5.01
C ARG A 189 8.24 -15.60 6.25
N PHE A 190 9.48 -15.12 6.08
CA PHE A 190 10.39 -14.85 7.18
C PHE A 190 9.82 -13.80 8.14
N HIS A 191 9.31 -12.68 7.64
CA HIS A 191 8.75 -11.60 8.44
C HIS A 191 7.56 -12.09 9.28
N LYS A 192 6.65 -12.89 8.70
CA LYS A 192 5.54 -13.51 9.45
C LYS A 192 6.04 -14.41 10.58
N ALA A 193 6.91 -15.36 10.25
CA ALA A 193 7.48 -16.28 11.25
C ALA A 193 8.22 -15.53 12.37
N PHE A 194 8.98 -14.49 12.02
CA PHE A 194 9.71 -13.65 12.98
C PHE A 194 8.76 -12.96 13.96
N TRP A 195 7.67 -12.34 13.48
CA TRP A 195 6.72 -11.66 14.35
C TRP A 195 5.93 -12.62 15.24
N ASP A 196 5.61 -13.81 14.74
CA ASP A 196 4.95 -14.84 15.53
C ASP A 196 5.86 -15.29 16.70
N GLU A 197 7.13 -15.56 16.42
CA GLU A 197 8.12 -15.91 17.45
C GLU A 197 8.39 -14.75 18.42
N PHE A 198 8.54 -13.53 17.91
CA PHE A 198 8.73 -12.35 18.75
C PHE A 198 7.56 -12.13 19.72
N THR A 199 6.33 -12.37 19.27
CA THR A 199 5.13 -12.26 20.10
C THR A 199 5.11 -13.33 21.20
N LYS A 200 5.48 -14.57 20.87
CA LYS A 200 5.61 -15.66 21.87
C LYS A 200 6.66 -15.32 22.93
N ILE A 201 7.85 -14.89 22.50
CA ILE A 201 8.94 -14.47 23.41
C ILE A 201 8.46 -13.37 24.36
N LYS A 202 7.74 -12.37 23.85
CA LYS A 202 7.19 -11.29 24.69
C LYS A 202 6.20 -11.82 25.74
N VAL A 203 5.34 -12.77 25.36
CA VAL A 203 4.38 -13.41 26.29
C VAL A 203 5.12 -14.20 27.35
N ASP A 204 6.13 -14.98 26.96
CA ASP A 204 6.92 -15.79 27.90
C ASP A 204 7.72 -14.92 28.87
N LEU A 205 8.35 -13.85 28.38
CA LEU A 205 9.00 -12.84 29.25
C LEU A 205 8.02 -12.23 30.24
N THR A 206 6.80 -11.92 29.80
CA THR A 206 5.75 -11.38 30.69
C THR A 206 5.33 -12.41 31.75
N ARG A 207 5.24 -13.69 31.38
CA ARG A 207 4.94 -14.79 32.31
C ARG A 207 6.05 -14.98 33.34
N ILE A 208 7.31 -14.99 32.89
CA ILE A 208 8.50 -15.07 33.76
C ILE A 208 8.50 -13.91 34.74
N TYR A 209 8.32 -12.67 34.26
CA TYR A 209 8.26 -11.48 35.10
C TYR A 209 7.14 -11.56 36.16
N LYS A 210 5.94 -12.02 35.77
CA LYS A 210 4.83 -12.25 36.72
C LYS A 210 5.15 -13.34 37.73
N GLY A 211 5.81 -14.42 37.31
CA GLY A 211 6.27 -15.50 38.18
C GLY A 211 7.24 -14.98 39.24
N PHE A 212 8.30 -14.27 38.83
CA PHE A 212 9.25 -13.63 39.74
C PHE A 212 8.57 -12.65 40.71
N LYS A 213 7.71 -11.77 40.21
CA LYS A 213 6.97 -10.80 41.06
C LYS A 213 6.08 -11.50 42.10
N THR A 214 5.49 -12.64 41.76
CA THR A 214 4.64 -13.41 42.67
C THR A 214 5.49 -14.15 43.71
N ALA A 215 6.61 -14.75 43.31
CA ALA A 215 7.54 -15.42 44.21
C ALA A 215 8.08 -14.46 45.28
N VAL A 216 8.57 -13.28 44.87
CA VAL A 216 9.08 -12.25 45.80
C VAL A 216 8.01 -11.79 46.80
N LYS A 217 6.76 -11.60 46.34
CA LYS A 217 5.65 -11.25 47.26
C LYS A 217 5.33 -12.37 48.25
N THR A 218 5.46 -13.62 47.83
CA THR A 218 5.15 -14.79 48.66
C THR A 218 6.24 -15.02 49.72
N GLU A 219 7.51 -14.75 49.39
CA GLU A 219 8.60 -14.76 50.38
C GLU A 219 8.46 -13.62 51.39
N GLN A 220 8.18 -12.40 50.93
CA GLN A 220 7.92 -11.27 51.83
C GLN A 220 6.73 -11.53 52.76
N SER A 221 5.65 -12.14 52.28
CA SER A 221 4.52 -12.48 53.17
C SER A 221 4.89 -13.54 54.20
N LYS A 222 5.77 -14.50 53.86
CA LYS A 222 6.23 -15.55 54.77
C LYS A 222 7.15 -14.99 55.87
N ASP A 223 8.03 -14.06 55.54
CA ASP A 223 8.91 -13.42 56.52
C ASP A 223 8.11 -12.55 57.51
N VAL A 224 7.10 -11.82 57.02
CA VAL A 224 6.22 -11.01 57.89
C VAL A 224 5.40 -11.90 58.83
N SER A 225 4.87 -13.04 58.37
CA SER A 225 4.15 -13.97 59.24
C SER A 225 5.03 -14.60 60.31
N LYS A 226 6.31 -14.87 60.02
CA LYS A 226 7.26 -15.40 61.02
C LYS A 226 7.59 -14.38 62.10
N GLN A 227 7.80 -13.11 61.73
CA GLN A 227 8.02 -12.03 62.72
C GLN A 227 6.82 -11.84 63.64
N LEU A 228 5.59 -11.94 63.12
CA LEU A 228 4.37 -11.82 63.93
C LEU A 228 4.16 -13.01 64.89
N GLU A 229 4.60 -14.22 64.55
CA GLU A 229 4.59 -15.37 65.46
C GLU A 229 5.63 -15.22 66.58
N GLU A 230 6.81 -14.67 66.28
CA GLU A 230 7.84 -14.36 67.29
C GLU A 230 7.40 -13.23 68.24
N ASP A 231 6.74 -12.18 67.73
CA ASP A 231 6.25 -11.06 68.55
C ASP A 231 5.03 -11.40 69.42
N SER A 232 4.29 -12.47 69.11
CA SER A 232 3.11 -12.92 69.88
C SER A 232 3.40 -13.98 70.94
N THR A 233 4.67 -14.43 71.05
CA THR A 233 5.14 -15.37 72.07
C THR A 233 5.89 -14.71 73.24
N ILE A 234 5.91 -13.37 73.28
CA ILE A 234 6.42 -12.54 74.39
C ILE A 234 5.24 -12.01 75.22
#